data_AF-A0A645J336-F1
#
_entry.id   AF-A0A645J336-F1
#
_cell.length_a   1.000
_cell.length_b   1.000
_cell.length_c   1.000
_cell.angle_alpha   90.00
_cell.angle_beta   90.00
_cell.angle_gamma   90.00
#
_symmetry.space_group_name_H-M   'P 1'
#
loop_
_entity.id
_entity.type
_entity.pdbx_description
1 polymer ?
#
loop_
_entity_poly.entity_id
_entity_poly.type
_entity_poly.pdbx_seq_one_letter_code
_entity_poly.pdbx_strand_id
1 'polypeptide(L)' 'MSKYAEEAKVAIRNVRRDSNERYKKMEKDSQISEDDLKKYAKEVQDVTDEFIVKVDEVFKVKEKEILEGN' A
#
# COMPACT_ATOMS: atom_id res chain seq x y z
N MET A 1 1.29 7.66 18.69
CA MET A 1 2.05 6.98 17.61
C MET A 1 1.19 6.00 16.81
N SER A 2 0.40 5.13 17.45
CA SER A 2 -0.44 4.15 16.74
C SER A 2 -1.42 4.76 15.71
N LYS A 3 -2.03 5.92 16.02
CA LYS A 3 -2.88 6.67 15.08
C LYS A 3 -2.18 7.00 13.74
N TYR A 4 -0.92 7.44 13.79
CA TYR A 4 -0.18 7.79 12.57
C TYR A 4 0.15 6.56 11.71
N ALA A 5 0.43 5.41 12.34
CA ALA A 5 0.65 4.16 11.63
C ALA A 5 -0.64 3.69 10.92
N GLU A 6 -1.79 3.80 11.58
CA GLU A 6 -3.06 3.44 10.93
C GLU A 6 -3.44 4.41 9.81
N GLU A 7 -3.26 5.72 10.00
CA GLU A 7 -3.47 6.72 8.93
C GLU A 7 -2.59 6.46 7.71
N ALA A 8 -1.31 6.10 7.92
CA ALA A 8 -0.41 5.71 6.84
C ALA A 8 -0.89 4.45 6.10
N LYS A 9 -1.33 3.42 6.83
CA LYS A 9 -1.90 2.20 6.23
C LYS A 9 -3.17 2.48 5.44
N VAL A 10 -4.05 3.36 5.94
CA VAL A 10 -5.26 3.79 5.22
C VAL A 10 -4.88 4.51 3.92
N ALA A 11 -3.91 5.42 3.95
CA ALA A 11 -3.43 6.12 2.76
C ALA A 11 -2.87 5.14 1.71
N ILE A 12 -2.05 4.16 2.13
CA ILE A 12 -1.52 3.10 1.25
C ILE A 12 -2.66 2.31 0.59
N ARG A 13 -3.69 1.92 1.37
CA ARG A 13 -4.85 1.17 0.84
C ARG A 13 -5.67 1.99 -0.14
N ASN A 14 -5.77 3.30 0.04
CA ASN A 14 -6.45 4.20 -0.90
C ASN A 14 -5.70 4.28 -2.23
N VAL A 15 -4.38 4.45 -2.20
CA VAL A 15 -3.54 4.46 -3.42
C VAL A 15 -3.67 3.13 -4.19
N ARG A 16 -3.68 2.00 -3.49
CA ARG A 16 -3.94 0.68 -4.11
C ARG A 16 -5.29 0.65 -4.82
N ARG A 17 -6.34 1.14 -4.17
CA ARG A 17 -7.69 1.18 -4.74
C ARG A 17 -7.70 2.02 -6.02
N ASP A 18 -7.17 3.23 -5.95
CA ASP A 18 -7.15 4.17 -7.09
C ASP A 18 -6.34 3.60 -8.27
N SER A 19 -5.20 2.95 -7.97
CA SER A 19 -4.38 2.28 -8.99
C SER A 19 -5.14 1.15 -9.67
N ASN A 20 -5.81 0.30 -8.91
CA ASN A 20 -6.61 -0.81 -9.45
C ASN A 20 -7.83 -0.32 -10.23
N GLU A 21 -8.49 0.75 -9.79
CA GLU A 21 -9.58 1.39 -10.55
C GLU A 21 -9.07 1.95 -11.88
N ARG A 22 -7.88 2.56 -11.90
CA ARG A 22 -7.23 3.06 -13.14
C ARG A 22 -6.92 1.93 -14.10
N TYR A 23 -6.31 0.83 -13.65
CA TYR A 23 -6.01 -0.31 -14.52
C TYR A 23 -7.28 -0.96 -15.08
N LYS A 24 -8.34 -1.12 -14.26
CA LYS A 24 -9.64 -1.60 -14.74
C LYS A 24 -10.24 -0.69 -15.81
N LYS A 25 -10.06 0.63 -15.70
CA LYS A 25 -10.49 1.56 -16.74
C LYS A 25 -9.66 1.39 -18.02
N MET A 26 -8.35 1.28 -17.91
CA MET A 26 -7.45 1.06 -19.05
C MET A 26 -7.78 -0.24 -19.80
N GLU A 27 -8.15 -1.31 -19.09
CA GLU A 27 -8.59 -2.58 -19.69
C GLU A 27 -9.89 -2.39 -20.48
N LYS A 28 -10.91 -1.75 -19.88
CA LYS A 28 -12.17 -1.42 -20.56
C LYS A 28 -11.97 -0.55 -21.80
N ASP A 29 -11.04 0.39 -21.72
CA ASP A 29 -10.65 1.28 -22.82
C ASP A 29 -9.74 0.56 -23.85
N SER A 30 -9.52 -0.76 -23.71
CA SER A 30 -8.68 -1.61 -24.56
C SER A 30 -7.22 -1.15 -24.67
N GLN A 31 -6.71 -0.41 -23.67
CA GLN A 31 -5.32 0.04 -23.59
C GLN A 31 -4.38 -1.02 -23.02
N ILE A 32 -4.93 -1.97 -22.24
CA ILE A 32 -4.20 -3.11 -21.68
C ILE A 32 -5.06 -4.37 -21.81
N SER A 33 -4.44 -5.54 -21.84
CA SER A 33 -5.16 -6.83 -21.86
C SER A 33 -5.66 -7.24 -20.47
N GLU A 34 -6.50 -8.27 -20.41
CA GLU A 34 -6.92 -8.88 -19.14
C GLU A 34 -5.72 -9.50 -18.38
N ASP A 35 -4.75 -10.06 -19.10
CA ASP A 35 -3.53 -10.61 -18.51
C ASP A 35 -2.62 -9.52 -17.93
N ASP A 36 -2.51 -8.39 -18.63
CA ASP A 36 -1.82 -7.20 -18.11
C ASP A 36 -2.51 -6.67 -16.85
N LEU A 37 -3.85 -6.59 -16.84
CA LEU A 37 -4.61 -6.18 -15.66
C LEU A 37 -4.30 -7.09 -14.45
N LYS A 38 -4.28 -8.41 -14.64
CA LYS A 38 -3.94 -9.37 -13.58
C LYS A 38 -2.51 -9.16 -13.08
N LYS A 39 -1.56 -8.96 -13.99
CA LYS A 39 -0.15 -8.71 -13.67
C LYS A 39 0.01 -7.42 -12.85
N TYR A 40 -0.53 -6.30 -13.33
CA TYR A 40 -0.42 -5.02 -12.65
C TYR A 40 -1.14 -5.02 -11.30
N ALA A 41 -2.31 -5.66 -11.20
CA ALA A 41 -3.00 -5.80 -9.92
C ALA A 41 -2.17 -6.58 -8.89
N LYS A 42 -1.43 -7.61 -9.33
CA LYS A 42 -0.49 -8.34 -8.47
C LYS A 42 0.67 -7.45 -8.04
N GLU A 43 1.30 -6.74 -8.97
CA GLU A 43 2.42 -5.83 -8.66
C GLU A 43 2.01 -4.73 -7.67
N VAL A 44 0.84 -4.12 -7.85
CA VAL A 44 0.30 -3.14 -6.89
C VAL A 44 0.09 -3.79 -5.52
N GLN A 45 -0.41 -5.03 -5.47
CA GLN A 45 -0.62 -5.74 -4.20
C GLN A 45 0.72 -6.02 -3.50
N ASP A 46 1.73 -6.52 -4.22
CA ASP A 46 3.06 -6.79 -3.68
C ASP A 46 3.68 -5.52 -3.08
N VAL A 47 3.60 -4.38 -3.79
CA VAL A 47 4.09 -3.07 -3.30
C VAL A 47 3.28 -2.60 -2.09
N THR A 48 1.95 -2.76 -2.11
CA THR A 48 1.10 -2.39 -0.96
C THR A 48 1.55 -3.14 0.30
N ASP A 49 1.75 -4.45 0.18
CA ASP A 49 2.13 -5.31 1.31
C ASP A 49 3.52 -4.95 1.84
N GLU A 50 4.48 -4.67 0.95
CA GLU A 50 5.81 -4.19 1.32
C GLU A 50 5.74 -2.91 2.17
N PHE A 51 4.96 -1.92 1.75
CA PHE A 51 4.85 -0.67 2.47
C PHE A 51 4.05 -0.78 3.77
N ILE A 52 3.08 -1.69 3.88
CA ILE A 52 2.42 -1.99 5.16
C ILE A 52 3.43 -2.52 6.18
N VAL A 53 4.29 -3.46 5.77
CA VAL A 53 5.34 -4.01 6.64
C VAL A 53 6.32 -2.91 7.07
N LYS A 54 6.76 -2.05 6.14
CA LYS A 54 7.64 -0.92 6.46
C LYS A 54 7.03 0.04 7.47
N VAL A 55 5.73 0.34 7.36
CA VAL A 55 5.03 1.20 8.34
C VAL A 55 5.07 0.55 9.73
N ASP A 56 4.84 -0.76 9.82
CA ASP A 56 4.88 -1.49 11.08
C ASP A 56 6.28 -1.53 11.70
N GLU A 57 7.32 -1.71 10.88
CA GLU A 57 8.71 -1.69 11.34
C GLU A 57 9.11 -0.32 11.88
N VAL A 58 8.85 0.75 11.13
CA VAL A 58 9.16 2.12 11.55
C VAL A 58 8.39 2.48 12.83
N PHE A 59 7.13 2.09 12.92
CA PHE A 59 6.32 2.30 14.12
C PHE A 59 6.93 1.61 15.34
N LYS A 60 7.31 0.33 15.23
CA LYS A 60 7.93 -0.43 16.33
C LYS A 60 9.26 0.16 16.77
N VAL A 61 10.12 0.55 15.82
CA VAL A 61 11.40 1.21 16.13
C VAL A 61 11.14 2.49 16.92
N LYS A 62 10.20 3.33 16.46
CA LYS A 62 9.94 4.60 17.13
C LYS A 62 9.28 4.44 18.50
N GLU A 63 8.39 3.48 18.65
CA GLU A 63 7.78 3.15 19.94
C GLU A 63 8.84 2.69 20.95
N LYS A 64 9.77 1.83 20.53
CA LYS A 64 10.89 1.38 21.36
C LYS A 64 11.81 2.53 21.79
N GLU A 65 12.20 3.40 20.87
CA GLU A 65 13.02 4.59 21.19
C GLU A 65 12.37 5.49 22.26
N ILE A 66 11.06 5.67 22.18
CA ILE A 66 10.32 6.50 23.15
C ILE A 66 10.26 5.81 24.52
N LEU A 67 10.10 4.48 24.56
CA LEU A 67 10.02 3.73 25.81
C LEU A 67 11.38 3.58 26.50
N GLU A 68 12.47 3.40 25.75
CA GLU A 68 13.84 3.27 26.31
C GLU A 68 14.50 4.62 26.64
N GLY A 69 13.98 5.71 26.07
CA GLY A 69 14.44 7.08 26.33
C GLY A 69 13.76 7.79 27.51
N ASN A 70 12.92 7.09 28.28
CA ASN A 70 12.27 7.59 29.51
C ASN A 70 12.84 6.93 30.77
#